data_AF-A0A9E3KWY8-F1
#
_entry.id   AF-A0A9E3KWY8-F1
#
_cell.length_a   1.000
_cell.length_b   1.000
_cell.length_c   1.000
_cell.angle_alpha   90.00
_cell.angle_beta   90.00
_cell.angle_gamma   90.00
#
_symmetry.space_group_name_H-M   'P 1'
#
loop_
_entity.id
_entity.type
_entity.pdbx_description
1 polymer ?
#
loop_
_entity_poly.entity_id
_entity_poly.type
_entity_poly.pdbx_seq_one_letter_code
_entity_poly.pdbx_strand_id
1 'polypeptide(L)'
;LKVEKGLAIRTEPHPRFYTDRSDTVPVAVPALIRNWWPMVFFCVFKAPAEGRTHIFRPNEPFAQVIVIPEEANFELEKMSKEEDAERELQSRRIHANRPKLAEGTEWTSSTDTVFDGTYRHLHRAAKEKVRQG
;
A
#
# COMPACT_ATOMS: atom_id res chain seq x y z
N LEU A 1 -4.02 -8.23 -24.88
CA LEU A 1 -2.65 -8.17 -24.34
C LEU A 1 -2.24 -9.57 -23.94
N LYS A 2 -1.49 -10.27 -24.80
CA LYS A 2 -0.87 -11.55 -24.43
C LYS A 2 0.55 -11.25 -23.96
N VAL A 3 0.92 -11.72 -22.78
CA VAL A 3 2.28 -11.61 -22.23
C VAL A 3 3.07 -12.89 -22.47
N GLU A 4 4.39 -12.80 -22.37
CA GLU A 4 5.28 -13.96 -22.50
C GLU A 4 5.03 -14.98 -21.37
N LYS A 5 5.42 -16.25 -21.61
CA LYS A 5 5.26 -17.31 -20.62
C LYS A 5 6.09 -16.99 -19.37
N GLY A 6 5.50 -17.18 -18.19
CA GLY A 6 6.11 -16.84 -16.90
C GLY A 6 5.90 -15.39 -16.47
N LEU A 7 5.20 -14.59 -17.28
CA LEU A 7 4.73 -13.25 -16.91
C LEU A 7 3.22 -13.24 -16.73
N ALA A 8 2.75 -12.34 -15.88
CA ALA A 8 1.34 -12.09 -15.62
C ALA A 8 1.02 -10.61 -15.80
N ILE A 9 -0.23 -10.33 -16.14
CA ILE A 9 -0.77 -8.97 -16.15
C ILE A 9 -1.36 -8.68 -14.78
N ARG A 10 -0.92 -7.61 -14.14
CA ARG A 10 -1.54 -7.08 -12.93
C ARG A 10 -2.22 -5.76 -13.23
N THR A 11 -3.52 -5.69 -12.94
CA THR A 11 -4.27 -4.43 -13.02
C THR A 11 -4.14 -3.70 -11.69
N GLU A 12 -4.13 -2.38 -11.75
CA GLU A 12 -4.02 -1.51 -10.57
C GLU A 12 -4.88 -0.25 -10.79
N PRO A 13 -5.21 0.50 -9.71
CA PRO A 13 -5.85 1.81 -9.84
C PRO A 13 -5.07 2.72 -10.78
N HIS A 14 -5.77 3.49 -11.61
CA HIS A 14 -5.13 4.49 -12.44
C HIS A 14 -4.45 5.56 -11.55
N PRO A 15 -3.21 6.02 -11.85
CA PRO A 15 -2.48 6.96 -11.00
C PRO A 15 -3.25 8.23 -10.60
N ARG A 16 -4.13 8.71 -11.48
CA ARG A 16 -5.02 9.86 -11.22
C ARG A 16 -5.84 9.69 -9.94
N PHE A 17 -6.20 8.46 -9.56
CA PHE A 17 -6.89 8.16 -8.31
C PHE A 17 -6.18 8.79 -7.10
N TYR A 18 -4.86 8.70 -7.03
CA TYR A 18 -4.08 9.21 -5.89
C TYR A 18 -4.01 10.75 -5.82
N THR A 19 -4.37 11.43 -6.90
CA THR A 19 -4.41 12.89 -6.99
C THR A 19 -5.83 13.44 -7.11
N ASP A 20 -6.84 12.57 -7.18
CA ASP A 20 -8.23 12.98 -7.32
C ASP A 20 -8.72 13.62 -6.03
N ARG A 21 -9.37 14.77 -6.17
CA ARG A 21 -10.03 15.49 -5.07
C ARG A 21 -11.55 15.53 -5.24
N SER A 22 -12.04 14.99 -6.35
CA SER A 22 -13.46 15.03 -6.74
C SER A 22 -14.22 13.74 -6.40
N ASP A 23 -13.50 12.67 -6.00
CA ASP A 23 -14.04 11.33 -5.80
C ASP A 23 -14.82 10.80 -7.01
N THR A 24 -14.40 11.18 -8.22
CA THR A 24 -15.05 10.77 -9.48
C THR A 24 -14.24 9.71 -10.22
N VAL A 25 -12.98 9.49 -9.83
CA VAL A 25 -12.12 8.52 -10.51
C VAL A 25 -12.54 7.08 -10.18
N PRO A 26 -12.81 6.23 -11.18
CA PRO A 26 -13.03 4.81 -10.93
C PRO A 26 -11.82 4.16 -10.26
N VAL A 27 -12.06 3.44 -9.17
CA VAL A 27 -11.01 2.73 -8.42
C VAL A 27 -11.01 1.27 -8.84
N ALA A 28 -10.16 0.94 -9.83
CA ALA A 28 -9.98 -0.44 -10.26
C ALA A 28 -9.43 -1.30 -9.12
N VAL A 29 -10.07 -2.43 -8.84
CA VAL A 29 -9.58 -3.40 -7.86
C VAL A 29 -8.37 -4.13 -8.45
N PRO A 30 -7.26 -4.26 -7.71
CA PRO A 30 -6.11 -5.01 -8.20
C PRO A 30 -6.47 -6.46 -8.51
N ALA A 31 -6.06 -6.93 -9.69
CA ALA A 31 -6.27 -8.30 -10.12
C ALA A 31 -5.04 -8.83 -10.85
N LEU A 32 -4.80 -10.13 -10.75
CA LEU A 32 -3.67 -10.82 -11.39
C LEU A 32 -4.19 -11.81 -12.43
N ILE A 33 -3.75 -11.63 -13.68
CA ILE A 33 -4.08 -12.48 -14.82
C ILE A 33 -2.82 -13.26 -15.19
N ARG A 34 -2.76 -14.52 -14.75
CA ARG A 34 -1.63 -15.45 -14.98
C ARG A 34 -1.74 -16.21 -16.30
N ASN A 35 -2.96 -16.59 -16.68
CA ASN A 35 -3.25 -17.29 -17.92
C ASN A 35 -4.12 -16.40 -18.81
N TRP A 36 -3.59 -15.98 -19.95
CA TRP A 36 -4.32 -15.09 -20.85
C TRP A 36 -5.45 -15.84 -21.58
N TRP A 37 -6.66 -15.30 -21.51
CA TRP A 37 -7.83 -15.78 -22.25
C TRP A 37 -8.23 -14.76 -23.32
N PRO A 38 -8.68 -15.20 -24.52
CA PRO A 38 -9.04 -14.32 -25.62
C PRO A 38 -10.37 -13.56 -25.43
N MET A 39 -11.23 -13.96 -24.49
CA MET A 39 -12.47 -13.24 -24.17
C MET A 39 -12.42 -12.56 -22.80
N VAL A 40 -13.13 -11.42 -22.73
CA VAL A 40 -13.01 -10.39 -21.70
C VAL A 40 -13.31 -10.91 -20.30
N PHE A 41 -12.38 -10.59 -19.40
CA PHE A 41 -12.23 -11.10 -18.03
C PHE A 41 -13.01 -10.30 -16.97
N PHE A 42 -13.82 -9.32 -17.37
CA PHE A 42 -14.41 -8.25 -16.53
C PHE A 42 -13.38 -7.44 -15.71
N CYS A 43 -13.70 -6.16 -15.44
CA CYS A 43 -12.93 -5.33 -14.52
C CYS A 43 -13.82 -4.96 -13.34
N VAL A 44 -13.31 -5.17 -12.12
CA VAL A 44 -14.03 -4.85 -10.90
C VAL A 44 -13.57 -3.48 -10.41
N PHE A 45 -14.52 -2.65 -10.00
CA PHE A 45 -14.26 -1.34 -9.40
C PHE A 45 -14.86 -1.30 -8.01
N LYS A 46 -14.19 -0.62 -7.07
CA LYS A 46 -14.78 -0.32 -5.77
C LYS A 46 -16.04 0.52 -5.97
N ALA A 47 -17.04 0.37 -5.11
CA ALA A 47 -18.18 1.29 -5.09
C ALA A 47 -17.73 2.69 -4.69
N PRO A 48 -18.31 3.77 -5.28
CA PRO A 48 -18.06 5.12 -4.81
C PRO A 48 -18.56 5.28 -3.36
N ALA A 49 -18.06 6.31 -2.67
CA ALA A 49 -18.62 6.70 -1.37
C ALA A 49 -20.10 7.09 -1.50
N GLU A 50 -20.84 7.07 -0.39
CA GLU A 50 -22.25 7.43 -0.37
C GLU A 50 -22.47 8.84 -0.96
N GLY A 51 -23.46 8.96 -1.87
CA GLY A 51 -23.76 10.20 -2.57
C GLY A 51 -22.74 10.60 -3.66
N ARG A 52 -21.74 9.77 -3.96
CA ARG A 52 -20.76 9.98 -5.04
C ARG A 52 -20.97 9.01 -6.19
N THR A 53 -20.40 9.35 -7.34
CA THR A 53 -20.50 8.56 -8.57
C THR A 53 -19.17 8.54 -9.29
N HIS A 54 -18.68 7.34 -9.62
CA HIS A 54 -17.54 7.18 -10.52
C HIS A 54 -17.92 7.58 -11.95
N ILE A 55 -17.07 8.36 -12.61
CA ILE A 55 -17.29 8.85 -13.98
C ILE A 55 -16.29 8.17 -14.91
N PHE A 56 -16.80 7.30 -15.78
CA PHE A 56 -16.04 6.73 -16.89
C PHE A 56 -16.15 7.67 -18.09
N ARG A 57 -15.06 8.37 -18.41
CA ARG A 57 -15.03 9.27 -19.57
C ARG A 57 -14.53 8.52 -20.80
N PRO A 58 -15.13 8.75 -21.98
CA PRO A 58 -14.61 8.21 -23.22
C PRO A 58 -13.14 8.58 -23.42
N ASN A 59 -12.32 7.63 -23.88
CA ASN A 59 -10.89 7.79 -24.14
C ASN A 59 -10.03 8.15 -22.91
N GLU A 60 -10.59 8.09 -21.70
CA GLU A 60 -9.85 8.30 -20.46
C GLU A 60 -9.43 6.94 -19.87
N PRO A 61 -8.13 6.72 -19.59
CA PRO A 61 -7.69 5.53 -18.90
C PRO A 61 -8.29 5.44 -17.48
N PHE A 62 -8.84 4.27 -17.14
CA PHE A 62 -9.51 4.02 -15.85
C PHE A 62 -8.78 2.99 -14.97
N ALA A 63 -7.74 2.35 -15.49
CA ALA A 63 -6.87 1.44 -14.76
C ALA A 63 -5.45 1.54 -15.35
N GLN A 64 -4.46 1.08 -14.59
CA GLN A 64 -3.13 0.82 -15.13
C GLN A 64 -2.88 -0.69 -15.22
N VAL A 65 -2.06 -1.08 -16.18
CA VAL A 65 -1.64 -2.47 -16.39
C VAL A 65 -0.13 -2.52 -16.25
N ILE A 66 0.35 -3.42 -15.40
CA ILE A 66 1.77 -3.73 -15.26
C ILE A 66 2.00 -5.21 -15.57
N VAL A 67 3.17 -5.51 -16.14
CA VAL A 67 3.60 -6.89 -16.41
C VAL A 67 4.59 -7.27 -15.33
N ILE A 68 4.32 -8.37 -14.62
CA ILE A 68 5.14 -8.86 -13.52
C ILE A 68 5.41 -10.36 -13.69
N PRO A 69 6.41 -10.94 -13.01
CA PRO A 69 6.54 -12.39 -12.93
C PRO A 69 5.25 -13.04 -12.43
N GLU A 70 4.86 -14.16 -13.03
CA GLU A 70 3.64 -14.90 -12.69
C GLU A 70 3.67 -15.43 -11.24
N GLU A 71 4.86 -15.85 -10.83
CA GLU A 71 5.20 -16.31 -9.49
C GLU A 71 6.35 -15.47 -8.95
N ALA A 72 6.24 -15.08 -7.68
CA ALA A 72 7.32 -14.43 -6.96
C ALA A 72 7.91 -15.45 -5.99
N ASN A 73 9.13 -15.90 -6.28
CA ASN A 73 9.86 -16.83 -5.42
C ASN A 73 10.53 -16.04 -4.30
N PHE A 74 9.78 -15.80 -3.23
CA PHE A 74 10.35 -15.31 -1.98
C PHE A 74 10.67 -16.51 -1.10
N GLU A 75 11.95 -16.67 -0.75
CA GLU A 75 12.34 -17.60 0.31
C GLU A 75 12.13 -16.91 1.66
N LEU A 76 11.19 -17.44 2.44
CA LEU A 76 10.94 -16.94 3.79
C LEU A 76 11.94 -17.59 4.74
N GLU A 77 12.90 -16.80 5.23
CA GLU A 77 13.82 -17.23 6.26
C GLU A 77 13.28 -16.88 7.65
N LYS A 78 13.46 -17.81 8.59
CA LYS A 78 13.15 -17.53 9.98
C LYS A 78 14.22 -16.61 10.55
N MET A 79 13.81 -15.58 11.28
CA MET A 79 14.74 -14.74 12.05
C MET A 79 15.65 -15.61 12.92
N SER A 80 16.93 -15.25 12.96
CA SER A 80 17.88 -15.80 13.94
C SER A 80 17.43 -15.46 15.37
N LYS A 81 18.00 -16.14 16.37
CA LYS A 81 17.67 -15.86 17.77
C LYS A 81 18.07 -14.44 18.16
N GLU A 82 19.18 -13.98 17.61
CA GLU A 82 19.76 -12.66 17.82
C GLU A 82 18.86 -11.58 17.22
N GLU A 83 18.43 -11.74 15.96
CA GLU A 83 17.51 -10.80 15.29
C GLU A 83 16.15 -10.74 15.98
N ASP A 84 15.60 -11.89 16.40
CA ASP A 84 14.32 -11.92 17.10
C ASP A 84 14.43 -11.26 18.48
N ALA A 85 15.52 -11.50 19.21
CA ALA A 85 15.79 -10.84 20.49
C ALA A 85 16.00 -9.33 20.33
N GLU A 86 16.71 -8.91 19.29
CA GLU A 86 16.91 -7.48 18.98
C GLU A 86 15.57 -6.82 18.62
N ARG A 87 14.80 -7.43 17.71
CA ARG A 87 13.45 -6.97 17.34
C ARG A 87 12.55 -6.85 18.55
N GLU A 88 12.57 -7.83 19.45
CA GLU A 88 11.77 -7.82 20.67
C GLU A 88 12.21 -6.70 21.62
N LEU A 89 13.51 -6.49 21.79
CA LEU A 89 14.03 -5.37 22.59
C LEU A 89 13.64 -4.01 21.99
N GLN A 90 13.76 -3.86 20.67
CA GLN A 90 13.35 -2.65 19.95
C GLN A 90 11.83 -2.41 20.09
N SER A 91 11.02 -3.46 19.93
CA SER A 91 9.56 -3.42 20.10
C SER A 91 9.16 -2.96 21.50
N ARG A 92 9.77 -3.54 22.54
CA ARG A 92 9.53 -3.13 23.94
C ARG A 92 9.90 -1.67 24.18
N ARG A 93 11.04 -1.21 23.64
CA ARG A 93 11.46 0.20 23.75
C ARG A 93 10.49 1.14 23.06
N ILE A 94 10.05 0.82 21.84
CA ILE A 94 9.06 1.63 21.11
C ILE A 94 7.77 1.68 21.91
N HIS A 95 7.26 0.54 22.39
CA HIS A 95 6.03 0.47 23.17
C HIS A 95 6.11 1.32 24.45
N ALA A 96 7.18 1.16 25.23
CA ALA A 96 7.39 1.92 26.47
C ALA A 96 7.50 3.44 26.25
N ASN A 97 8.05 3.86 25.11
CA ASN A 97 8.23 5.28 24.77
C ASN A 97 7.13 5.82 23.85
N ARG A 98 6.14 5.02 23.48
CA ARG A 98 5.10 5.40 22.50
C ARG A 98 4.37 6.68 22.89
N PRO A 99 3.97 6.92 24.16
CA PRO A 99 3.34 8.19 24.53
C PRO A 99 4.21 9.42 24.23
N LYS A 100 5.53 9.31 24.43
CA LYS A 100 6.49 10.38 24.13
C LYS A 100 6.76 10.50 22.63
N LEU A 101 6.83 9.37 21.91
CA LEU A 101 7.04 9.36 20.46
C LEU A 101 5.81 9.83 19.69
N ALA A 102 4.62 9.66 20.24
CA ALA A 102 3.34 10.08 19.65
C ALA A 102 2.94 11.51 20.03
N GLU A 103 3.60 12.12 21.02
CA GLU A 103 3.28 13.43 21.59
C GLU A 103 3.05 14.50 20.49
N GLY A 104 1.93 15.20 20.57
CA GLY A 104 1.53 16.25 19.62
C GLY A 104 1.14 15.75 18.22
N THR A 105 1.05 14.43 17.99
CA THR A 105 0.70 13.84 16.69
C THR A 105 -0.42 12.80 16.75
N GLU A 106 -1.01 12.59 17.93
CA GLU A 106 -2.12 11.67 18.10
C GLU A 106 -3.40 12.19 17.46
N TRP A 107 -4.08 11.33 16.72
CA TRP A 107 -5.42 11.57 16.18
C TRP A 107 -6.24 10.30 16.34
N THR A 108 -7.44 10.44 16.91
CA THR A 108 -8.41 9.34 17.05
C THR A 108 -9.41 9.41 15.91
N SER A 109 -9.58 8.28 15.21
CA SER A 109 -10.60 8.13 14.17
C SER A 109 -12.01 7.97 14.76
N SER A 110 -13.03 8.04 13.89
CA SER A 110 -14.43 7.77 14.26
C SER A 110 -14.73 6.34 14.71
N THR A 111 -13.76 5.41 14.57
CA THR A 111 -13.84 4.02 15.04
C THR A 111 -12.94 3.76 16.24
N ASP A 112 -12.63 4.80 17.03
CA ASP A 112 -11.77 4.76 18.23
C ASP A 112 -10.36 4.18 18.00
N THR A 113 -9.91 4.15 16.74
CA THR A 113 -8.53 3.79 16.42
C THR A 113 -7.64 5.02 16.56
N VAL A 114 -6.63 4.92 17.43
CA VAL A 114 -5.60 5.95 17.62
C VAL A 114 -4.49 5.77 16.60
N PHE A 115 -4.23 6.83 15.86
CA PHE A 115 -3.11 6.95 14.94
C PHE A 115 -2.13 7.98 15.48
N ASP A 116 -0.84 7.77 15.21
CA ASP A 116 0.21 8.64 15.72
C ASP A 116 1.39 8.79 14.73
N GLY A 117 2.26 9.76 15.03
CA GLY A 117 3.46 10.06 14.24
C GLY A 117 4.70 9.25 14.63
N THR A 118 4.59 8.18 15.43
CA THR A 118 5.73 7.50 16.06
C THR A 118 6.84 7.15 15.06
N TYR A 119 6.49 6.47 13.95
CA TYR A 119 7.47 6.09 12.93
C TYR A 119 8.09 7.28 12.20
N ARG A 120 7.33 8.38 12.02
CA ARG A 120 7.85 9.61 11.42
C ARG A 120 8.88 10.28 12.32
N HIS A 121 8.64 10.32 13.63
CA HIS A 121 9.58 10.86 14.61
C HIS A 121 10.84 10.01 14.73
N LEU A 122 10.71 8.67 14.78
CA LEU A 122 11.85 7.76 14.75
C LEU A 122 12.73 7.96 13.50
N HIS A 123 12.10 8.07 12.32
CA HIS A 123 12.81 8.31 11.07
C HIS A 123 13.52 9.67 11.04
N ARG A 124 12.91 10.73 11.58
CA ARG A 124 13.55 12.05 11.73
C ARG A 124 14.77 11.99 12.65
N ALA A 125 14.63 11.38 13.83
CA ALA A 125 15.71 11.22 14.79
C ALA A 125 16.90 10.41 14.22
N ALA A 126 16.61 9.35 13.45
CA ALA A 126 17.65 8.58 12.77
C ALA A 126 18.42 9.42 11.75
N LYS A 127 17.73 10.24 10.94
CA LYS A 127 18.38 11.15 9.98
C LYS A 127 19.22 12.23 10.67
N GLU A 128 18.75 12.78 11.78
CA GLU A 128 19.51 13.78 12.55
C GLU A 128 20.79 13.20 13.15
N LYS A 129 20.72 11.98 13.69
CA LYS A 129 21.91 11.27 14.21
C LYS A 129 22.97 11.05 13.14
N VAL A 130 22.57 10.65 11.93
CA VAL A 130 23.49 10.47 10.79
C VAL A 130 24.11 11.80 10.33
N ARG A 131 23.43 12.94 10.53
CA ARG A 131 23.98 14.26 10.20
C ARG A 131 24.97 14.79 11.24
N GLN A 132 24.92 14.27 12.47
CA GLN A 132 25.71 14.74 13.61
C GLN A 132 26.92 13.84 13.94
N GLY A 133 26.94 12.61 13.43
CA GLY A 133 28.10 11.70 13.51
C GLY A 133 28.93 11.74 12.24
#